data_AF-A0A941XT51-F1
#
_entry.id   AF-A0A941XT51-F1
#
_cell.length_a   1.000
_cell.length_b   1.000
_cell.length_c   1.000
_cell.angle_alpha   90.00
_cell.angle_beta   90.00
_cell.angle_gamma   90.00
#
_symmetry.space_group_name_H-M   'P 1'
#
loop_
_entity.id
_entity.type
_entity.pdbx_description
1 polymer ?
#
loop_
_entity_poly.entity_id
_entity_poly.type
_entity_poly.pdbx_seq_one_letter_code
_entity_poly.pdbx_strand_id
1 'polypeptide(L)'
;TIFSSTAHLSHLRRTYKTPPYMRYVRISDGCLNRCAFCAIPLIRGLLKSRTIEDIKAEVMQAVNDGVYEINLISQDTTKYGWDLYKKLALVDLLKELVSIEGNFKIRLLYLYPDIVTDELIDFIKNNPKVMPYFDIPLQHSEDKILKLMKRRGMRDFLVDLIAKIRREIPNAIFRTTMIVGFPQETEEDVDSLIEFMKETKFDRLGAFTYSPEEGTLGATYEGQISEDSKQERYNRVMEAQFYISLEQNRKQIGSVLDVMIEDYDEESFMYTGRSYGFSPDDIDGAIYVAAKEELKPGDVIKVKILDADSYTLTGEQIEEN
;
A
#
# COMPACT_ATOMS: atom_id res chain seq x y z
N THR A 1 0.28 36.08 16.58
CA THR A 1 1.36 35.12 16.28
C THR A 1 0.87 33.74 16.68
N ILE A 2 0.10 33.10 15.80
CA ILE A 2 -0.43 31.76 16.07
C ILE A 2 0.67 30.79 15.66
N PHE A 3 1.39 30.25 16.64
CA PHE A 3 2.27 29.11 16.42
C PHE A 3 1.41 27.97 15.84
N SER A 4 1.54 27.74 14.54
CA SER A 4 0.99 26.57 13.85
C SER A 4 1.60 25.34 14.52
N SER A 5 0.79 24.63 15.32
CA SER A 5 1.27 23.48 16.11
C SER A 5 1.42 22.23 15.24
N THR A 6 2.36 22.26 14.30
CA THR A 6 2.93 21.05 13.68
C THR A 6 3.91 20.34 14.62
N ALA A 7 4.10 20.85 15.85
CA ALA A 7 4.97 20.26 16.87
C ALA A 7 4.68 18.77 17.16
N HIS A 8 3.43 18.32 16.99
CA HIS A 8 3.06 16.89 17.13
C HIS A 8 3.44 16.00 15.92
N LEU A 9 3.89 16.60 14.83
CA LEU A 9 4.36 15.93 13.60
C LEU A 9 5.89 15.97 13.45
N SER A 10 6.59 16.76 14.27
CA SER A 10 8.04 16.90 14.22
C SER A 10 8.76 15.59 14.57
N HIS A 11 9.77 15.22 13.78
CA HIS A 11 10.56 14.01 13.97
C HIS A 11 11.54 14.09 15.17
N LEU A 12 11.91 15.31 15.61
CA LEU A 12 12.90 15.56 16.67
C LEU A 12 12.53 15.01 18.06
N ARG A 13 11.36 14.38 18.22
CA ARG A 13 10.90 13.75 19.48
C ARG A 13 10.27 12.37 19.28
N ARG A 14 10.48 11.70 18.15
CA ARG A 14 9.86 10.40 17.85
C ARG A 14 10.75 9.24 18.27
N THR A 15 10.24 8.39 19.16
CA THR A 15 10.76 7.03 19.35
C THR A 15 10.05 6.12 18.34
N TYR A 16 10.81 5.46 17.49
CA TYR A 16 10.27 4.50 16.55
C TYR A 16 10.23 3.11 17.17
N LYS A 17 9.13 2.39 16.94
CA LYS A 17 8.96 0.98 17.33
C LYS A 17 9.13 0.02 16.16
N THR A 18 9.58 0.51 15.00
CA THR A 18 9.83 -0.33 13.82
C THR A 18 11.17 -1.03 13.95
N PRO A 19 11.34 -2.20 13.29
CA PRO A 19 12.65 -2.85 13.16
C PRO A 19 13.72 -1.91 12.61
N PRO A 20 15.02 -2.16 12.87
CA PRO A 20 16.11 -1.25 12.49
C PRO A 20 16.28 -1.09 10.97
N TYR A 21 15.81 -2.05 10.17
CA TYR A 21 15.94 -2.05 8.71
C TYR A 21 14.81 -1.30 7.99
N MET A 22 13.76 -0.86 8.70
CA MET A 22 12.63 -0.14 8.08
C MET A 22 12.13 1.05 8.92
N ARG A 23 11.52 2.04 8.25
CA ARG A 23 10.95 3.23 8.90
C ARG A 23 9.66 3.66 8.23
N TYR A 24 8.60 3.81 9.04
CA TYR A 24 7.42 4.55 8.62
C TYR A 24 7.63 6.05 8.78
N VAL A 25 7.51 6.78 7.68
CA VAL A 25 7.67 8.23 7.64
C VAL A 25 6.33 8.86 7.30
N ARG A 26 5.69 9.45 8.32
CA ARG A 26 4.41 10.13 8.16
C ARG A 26 4.62 11.48 7.49
N ILE A 27 4.23 11.65 6.24
CA ILE A 27 4.45 12.88 5.46
C ILE A 27 3.33 13.92 5.65
N SER A 28 2.14 13.46 6.02
CA SER A 28 0.99 14.31 6.37
C SER A 28 0.03 13.56 7.31
N ASP A 29 -0.85 14.30 7.95
CA ASP A 29 -1.94 13.76 8.77
C ASP A 29 -3.27 14.46 8.43
N GLY A 30 -4.39 13.86 8.82
CA GLY A 30 -5.72 14.30 8.39
C GLY A 30 -5.96 14.04 6.90
N CYS A 31 -7.18 14.31 6.43
CA CYS A 31 -7.56 14.04 5.04
C CYS A 31 -8.55 15.09 4.52
N LEU A 32 -8.45 15.42 3.22
CA LEU A 32 -9.41 16.29 2.52
C LEU A 32 -10.52 15.51 1.82
N ASN A 33 -10.40 14.18 1.73
CA ASN A 33 -11.48 13.35 1.19
C ASN A 33 -12.65 13.32 2.17
N ARG A 34 -13.86 13.24 1.62
CA ARG A 34 -15.12 13.12 2.39
C ARG A 34 -15.80 11.81 2.03
N CYS A 35 -15.05 10.72 2.11
CA CYS A 35 -15.56 9.38 1.83
C CYS A 35 -16.69 9.07 2.80
N ALA A 36 -17.80 8.51 2.32
CA ALA A 36 -19.00 8.34 3.15
C ALA A 36 -18.78 7.39 4.33
N PHE A 37 -17.86 6.43 4.22
CA PHE A 37 -17.52 5.45 5.25
C PHE A 37 -16.41 5.91 6.22
N CYS A 38 -15.75 7.05 5.98
CA CYS A 38 -14.50 7.37 6.65
C CYS A 38 -14.66 8.47 7.72
N ALA A 39 -14.35 8.13 8.97
CA ALA A 39 -14.37 9.09 10.08
C ALA A 39 -13.10 9.96 10.18
N ILE A 40 -12.04 9.69 9.40
CA ILE A 40 -10.73 10.38 9.52
C ILE A 40 -10.84 11.91 9.52
N PRO A 41 -11.61 12.57 8.63
CA PRO A 41 -11.74 14.03 8.67
C PRO A 41 -12.36 14.56 9.98
N LEU A 42 -13.19 13.75 10.64
CA LEU A 42 -13.81 14.09 11.93
C LEU A 42 -12.80 13.97 13.07
N ILE A 43 -12.01 12.89 13.10
CA ILE A 43 -11.11 12.57 14.21
C ILE A 43 -9.71 13.16 14.11
N ARG A 44 -9.15 13.27 12.88
CA ARG A 44 -7.80 13.77 12.62
C ARG A 44 -7.81 15.19 12.04
N GLY A 45 -8.97 15.67 11.60
CA GLY A 45 -9.14 16.97 10.96
C GLY A 45 -8.72 16.98 9.48
N LEU A 46 -8.64 18.20 8.94
CA LEU A 46 -8.22 18.44 7.55
C LEU A 46 -6.72 18.13 7.38
N LEU A 47 -6.33 17.89 6.12
CA LEU A 47 -4.95 17.63 5.72
C LEU A 47 -3.98 18.68 6.29
N LYS A 48 -2.93 18.18 6.93
CA LYS A 48 -1.77 18.94 7.38
C LYS A 48 -0.50 18.23 6.91
N SER A 49 0.17 18.77 5.90
CA SER A 49 1.45 18.28 5.41
C SER A 49 2.62 18.80 6.24
N ARG A 50 3.66 17.98 6.35
CA ARG A 50 4.98 18.42 6.82
C ARG A 50 5.75 19.06 5.66
N THR A 51 6.80 19.81 5.98
CA THR A 51 7.65 20.39 4.93
C THR A 51 8.57 19.33 4.32
N ILE A 52 9.04 19.56 3.09
CA ILE A 52 9.93 18.62 2.40
C ILE A 52 11.25 18.51 3.16
N GLU A 53 11.75 19.61 3.69
CA GLU A 53 13.01 19.67 4.45
C GLU A 53 12.91 18.85 5.74
N ASP A 54 11.79 18.92 6.46
CA ASP A 54 11.56 18.17 7.69
C ASP A 54 11.46 16.66 7.42
N ILE A 55 10.81 16.26 6.32
CA ILE A 55 10.73 14.85 5.90
C ILE A 55 12.10 14.36 5.40
N LYS A 56 12.80 15.14 4.59
CA LYS A 56 14.13 14.83 4.07
C LYS A 56 15.12 14.61 5.20
N ALA A 57 15.10 15.47 6.23
CA ALA A 57 15.94 15.32 7.41
C ALA A 57 15.68 14.01 8.17
N GLU A 58 14.41 13.64 8.38
CA GLU A 58 14.04 12.36 9.02
C GLU A 58 14.49 11.15 8.19
N VAL A 59 14.27 11.18 6.87
CA VAL A 59 14.69 10.09 5.97
C VAL A 59 16.22 9.98 5.94
N MET A 60 16.93 11.10 5.85
CA MET A 60 18.39 11.11 5.85
C MET A 60 18.95 10.55 7.16
N GLN A 61 18.36 10.88 8.31
CA GLN A 61 18.73 10.27 9.58
C GLN A 61 18.48 8.75 9.57
N ALA A 62 17.30 8.31 9.12
CA ALA A 62 16.98 6.89 9.04
C ALA A 62 17.97 6.11 8.16
N VAL A 63 18.34 6.67 7.00
CA VAL A 63 19.34 6.07 6.11
C VAL A 63 20.72 6.01 6.76
N ASN A 64 21.13 7.05 7.48
CA ASN A 64 22.38 7.04 8.25
C ASN A 64 22.37 6.01 9.40
N ASP A 65 21.20 5.69 9.94
CA ASP A 65 21.01 4.63 10.95
C ASP A 65 20.98 3.21 10.33
N GLY A 66 21.13 3.08 9.01
CA GLY A 66 21.15 1.80 8.30
C GLY A 66 19.77 1.29 7.84
N VAL A 67 18.74 2.14 7.84
CA VAL A 67 17.41 1.76 7.33
C VAL A 67 17.45 1.52 5.82
N TYR A 68 17.02 0.34 5.40
CA TYR A 68 16.87 -0.01 3.98
C TYR A 68 15.50 0.37 3.41
N GLU A 69 14.40 0.23 4.17
CA GLU A 69 13.05 0.47 3.66
C GLU A 69 12.35 1.68 4.31
N ILE A 70 12.09 2.72 3.51
CA ILE A 70 11.35 3.91 3.90
C ILE A 70 9.90 3.80 3.39
N ASN A 71 8.95 3.69 4.31
CA ASN A 71 7.53 3.58 4.00
C ASN A 71 6.85 4.94 4.21
N LEU A 72 6.52 5.64 3.13
CA LEU A 72 5.83 6.93 3.21
C LEU A 72 4.35 6.70 3.46
N ILE A 73 3.85 7.25 4.57
CA ILE A 73 2.47 7.07 5.00
C ILE A 73 1.76 8.41 5.22
N SER A 74 0.46 8.39 4.93
CA SER A 74 -0.50 9.41 5.31
C SER A 74 -1.92 8.85 5.16
N GLN A 75 -2.95 9.69 5.32
CA GLN A 75 -4.33 9.29 5.04
C GLN A 75 -4.66 9.30 3.54
N ASP A 76 -3.92 10.10 2.77
CA ASP A 76 -3.99 10.22 1.31
C ASP A 76 -2.64 10.80 0.84
N THR A 77 -1.75 9.90 0.43
CA THR A 77 -0.35 10.25 0.09
C THR A 77 -0.30 11.09 -1.18
N THR A 78 -1.23 10.87 -2.09
CA THR A 78 -1.30 11.62 -3.36
C THR A 78 -1.63 13.09 -3.18
N LYS A 79 -2.27 13.48 -2.07
CA LYS A 79 -2.58 14.89 -1.75
C LYS A 79 -1.48 15.65 -1.02
N TYR A 80 -0.34 15.02 -0.74
CA TYR A 80 0.75 15.68 -0.04
C TYR A 80 1.12 17.04 -0.68
N GLY A 81 1.23 18.06 0.17
CA GLY A 81 1.64 19.40 -0.23
C GLY A 81 0.51 20.33 -0.66
N TRP A 82 -0.72 19.83 -0.82
CA TRP A 82 -1.85 20.66 -1.26
C TRP A 82 -2.15 21.81 -0.29
N ASP A 83 -2.17 21.52 1.00
CA ASP A 83 -2.43 22.51 2.06
C ASP A 83 -1.25 23.49 2.24
N LEU A 84 -0.02 23.00 2.08
CA LEU A 84 1.22 23.73 2.35
C LEU A 84 1.74 24.53 1.15
N TYR A 85 1.93 23.87 0.00
CA TYR A 85 2.53 24.43 -1.23
C TYR A 85 1.49 24.83 -2.28
N LYS A 86 0.19 24.60 -2.02
CA LYS A 86 -0.93 24.90 -2.94
C LYS A 86 -0.83 24.16 -4.28
N LYS A 87 -0.12 23.03 -4.31
CA LYS A 87 -0.03 22.08 -5.43
C LYS A 87 0.18 20.66 -4.88
N LEU A 88 -0.05 19.65 -5.72
CA LEU A 88 0.38 18.29 -5.42
C LEU A 88 1.91 18.26 -5.48
N ALA A 89 2.57 17.99 -4.36
CA ALA A 89 4.03 18.08 -4.22
C ALA A 89 4.67 16.72 -3.89
N LEU A 90 3.95 15.61 -4.08
CA LEU A 90 4.48 14.27 -3.81
C LEU A 90 5.71 13.97 -4.67
N VAL A 91 5.67 14.30 -5.97
CA VAL A 91 6.82 14.10 -6.86
C VAL A 91 7.99 15.01 -6.47
N ASP A 92 7.72 16.25 -6.04
CA ASP A 92 8.78 17.15 -5.54
C ASP A 92 9.45 16.60 -4.28
N LEU A 93 8.67 16.05 -3.34
CA LEU A 93 9.21 15.35 -2.18
C LEU A 93 10.07 14.16 -2.62
N LEU A 94 9.58 13.33 -3.53
CA LEU A 94 10.31 12.15 -3.98
C LEU A 94 11.62 12.51 -4.66
N LYS A 95 11.67 13.57 -5.48
CA LYS A 95 12.92 14.12 -6.06
C LYS A 95 13.95 14.43 -4.97
N GLU A 96 13.52 15.09 -3.90
CA GLU A 96 14.39 15.40 -2.76
C GLU A 96 14.84 14.15 -1.99
N LEU A 97 13.97 13.15 -1.82
CA LEU A 97 14.31 11.92 -1.09
C LEU A 97 15.27 11.03 -1.89
N VAL A 98 15.05 10.83 -3.19
CA VAL A 98 15.94 9.98 -3.99
C VAL A 98 17.36 10.56 -4.13
N SER A 99 17.52 11.88 -3.92
CA SER A 99 18.81 12.57 -3.91
C SER A 99 19.70 12.24 -2.70
N ILE A 100 19.12 11.66 -1.64
CA ILE A 100 19.88 11.24 -0.45
C ILE A 100 20.79 10.07 -0.83
N GLU A 101 22.09 10.16 -0.53
CA GLU A 101 23.04 9.06 -0.76
C GLU A 101 22.75 7.86 0.16
N GLY A 102 23.03 6.65 -0.31
CA GLY A 102 22.78 5.41 0.42
C GLY A 102 21.92 4.41 -0.35
N ASN A 103 22.01 3.14 0.05
CA ASN A 103 21.23 2.05 -0.51
C ASN A 103 19.95 1.85 0.32
N PHE A 104 18.88 2.53 -0.09
CA PHE A 104 17.57 2.39 0.51
C PHE A 104 16.48 2.46 -0.56
N LYS A 105 15.29 2.01 -0.20
CA LYS A 105 14.09 1.99 -1.04
C LYS A 105 12.97 2.78 -0.39
N ILE A 106 12.09 3.33 -1.22
CA ILE A 106 10.93 4.12 -0.83
C ILE A 106 9.69 3.39 -1.32
N ARG A 107 8.78 3.08 -0.39
CA ARG A 107 7.44 2.55 -0.68
C ARG A 107 6.41 3.65 -0.44
N LEU A 108 5.46 3.77 -1.37
CA LEU A 108 4.30 4.63 -1.22
C LEU A 108 3.11 3.79 -0.79
N LEU A 109 2.46 4.21 0.30
CA LEU A 109 1.22 3.60 0.79
C LEU A 109 0.07 4.61 0.72
N TYR A 110 -1.16 4.11 0.61
CA TYR A 110 -2.39 4.89 0.61
C TYR A 110 -2.48 5.92 -0.53
N LEU A 111 -2.31 5.46 -1.77
CA LEU A 111 -2.49 6.27 -2.97
C LEU A 111 -3.98 6.38 -3.33
N TYR A 112 -4.47 7.59 -3.58
CA TYR A 112 -5.85 7.79 -4.00
C TYR A 112 -5.93 7.71 -5.54
N PRO A 113 -6.77 6.84 -6.12
CA PRO A 113 -6.73 6.52 -7.56
C PRO A 113 -6.87 7.75 -8.45
N ASP A 114 -7.79 8.66 -8.10
CA ASP A 114 -8.12 9.85 -8.90
C ASP A 114 -6.96 10.88 -9.00
N ILE A 115 -5.86 10.67 -8.27
CA ILE A 115 -4.74 11.60 -8.13
C ILE A 115 -3.41 10.89 -8.40
N VAL A 116 -3.43 9.67 -8.93
CA VAL A 116 -2.24 9.03 -9.49
C VAL A 116 -2.01 9.61 -10.89
N THR A 117 -1.08 10.57 -10.97
CA THR A 117 -0.78 11.32 -12.20
C THR A 117 0.22 10.58 -13.09
N ASP A 118 0.24 10.91 -14.39
CA ASP A 118 1.27 10.42 -15.31
C ASP A 118 2.68 10.81 -14.84
N GLU A 119 2.85 12.02 -14.26
CA GLU A 119 4.12 12.46 -13.67
C GLU A 119 4.59 11.52 -12.54
N LEU A 120 3.68 11.05 -11.68
CA LEU A 120 4.02 10.12 -10.60
C LEU A 120 4.40 8.75 -11.17
N ILE A 121 3.63 8.24 -12.14
CA ILE A 121 3.91 6.95 -12.79
C ILE A 121 5.29 7.00 -13.46
N ASP A 122 5.56 8.04 -14.24
CA ASP A 122 6.86 8.25 -14.90
C ASP A 122 7.99 8.39 -13.88
N PHE A 123 7.74 9.06 -12.74
CA PHE A 123 8.75 9.18 -11.70
C PHE A 123 9.08 7.81 -11.09
N ILE A 124 8.08 7.01 -10.72
CA ILE A 124 8.29 5.66 -10.15
C ILE A 124 9.03 4.77 -11.16
N LYS A 125 8.60 4.79 -12.43
CA LYS A 125 9.21 4.02 -13.53
C LYS A 125 10.72 4.29 -13.68
N ASN A 126 11.12 5.55 -13.57
CA ASN A 126 12.49 5.98 -13.88
C ASN A 126 13.42 6.07 -12.65
N ASN A 127 12.93 5.81 -11.43
CA ASN A 127 13.72 5.97 -10.21
C ASN A 127 13.83 4.65 -9.42
N PRO A 128 14.97 3.94 -9.46
CA PRO A 128 15.11 2.60 -8.86
C PRO A 128 15.06 2.58 -7.32
N LYS A 129 15.14 3.76 -6.66
CA LYS A 129 14.91 3.90 -5.23
C LYS A 129 13.42 3.88 -4.87
N VAL A 130 12.52 4.17 -5.80
CA VAL A 130 11.07 4.11 -5.53
C VAL A 130 10.55 2.75 -6.01
N MET A 131 10.00 1.97 -5.09
CA MET A 131 9.46 0.67 -5.43
C MET A 131 8.23 0.83 -6.33
N PRO A 132 8.08 0.03 -7.40
CA PRO A 132 6.90 0.02 -8.25
C PRO A 132 5.74 -0.73 -7.56
N TYR A 133 5.35 -0.25 -6.39
CA TYR A 133 4.32 -0.82 -5.53
C TYR A 133 3.22 0.22 -5.35
N PHE A 134 2.04 -0.11 -5.88
CA PHE A 134 0.89 0.77 -5.95
C PHE A 134 -0.20 0.26 -4.99
N ASP A 135 -0.18 0.76 -3.75
CA ASP A 135 -1.28 0.58 -2.81
C ASP A 135 -2.37 1.62 -3.09
N ILE A 136 -3.40 1.20 -3.84
CA ILE A 136 -4.50 2.05 -4.30
C ILE A 136 -5.83 1.49 -3.78
N PRO A 137 -6.31 1.93 -2.60
CA PRO A 137 -7.56 1.44 -2.01
C PRO A 137 -8.81 1.87 -2.78
N LEU A 138 -9.33 0.98 -3.63
CA LEU A 138 -10.51 1.24 -4.49
C LEU A 138 -11.84 1.25 -3.72
N GLN A 139 -11.94 0.47 -2.65
CA GLN A 139 -13.13 0.20 -1.82
C GLN A 139 -14.25 -0.57 -2.49
N HIS A 140 -14.51 -0.35 -3.77
CA HIS A 140 -15.44 -1.16 -4.56
C HIS A 140 -15.11 -1.00 -6.05
N SER A 141 -15.78 -1.77 -6.90
CA SER A 141 -15.76 -1.63 -8.36
C SER A 141 -17.03 -1.01 -8.94
N GLU A 142 -18.15 -1.01 -8.23
CA GLU A 142 -19.47 -0.77 -8.83
C GLU A 142 -19.83 0.69 -8.70
N ASP A 143 -20.10 1.35 -9.83
CA ASP A 143 -20.35 2.79 -9.92
C ASP A 143 -21.43 3.28 -8.96
N LYS A 144 -22.50 2.50 -8.79
CA LYS A 144 -23.58 2.80 -7.84
C LYS A 144 -23.02 2.91 -6.42
N ILE A 145 -22.24 1.92 -5.99
CA ILE A 145 -21.66 1.86 -4.64
C ILE A 145 -20.55 2.89 -4.48
N LEU A 146 -19.68 3.05 -5.47
CA LEU A 146 -18.63 4.07 -5.50
C LEU A 146 -19.18 5.49 -5.35
N LYS A 147 -20.30 5.80 -6.02
CA LYS A 147 -21.02 7.09 -5.88
C LYS A 147 -21.55 7.28 -4.46
N LEU A 148 -22.16 6.26 -3.86
CA LEU A 148 -22.63 6.32 -2.47
C LEU A 148 -21.46 6.51 -1.49
N MET A 149 -20.33 5.85 -1.73
CA MET A 149 -19.08 6.00 -1.00
C MET A 149 -18.40 7.36 -1.19
N LYS A 150 -18.89 8.21 -2.10
CA LYS A 150 -18.32 9.52 -2.49
C LYS A 150 -16.93 9.40 -3.16
N ARG A 151 -16.68 8.30 -3.88
CA ARG A 151 -15.53 8.17 -4.79
C ARG A 151 -15.77 8.96 -6.08
N ARG A 152 -14.71 9.46 -6.73
CA ARG A 152 -14.84 10.27 -7.96
C ARG A 152 -14.52 9.45 -9.21
N GLY A 153 -13.53 8.54 -9.13
CA GLY A 153 -13.26 7.53 -10.15
C GLY A 153 -14.28 6.40 -10.14
N MET A 154 -14.84 6.13 -11.31
CA MET A 154 -15.78 5.04 -11.62
C MET A 154 -15.03 3.84 -12.23
N ARG A 155 -15.70 2.70 -12.44
CA ARG A 155 -15.07 1.44 -12.86
C ARG A 155 -14.13 1.59 -14.05
N ASP A 156 -14.58 2.22 -15.14
CA ASP A 156 -13.79 2.40 -16.36
C ASP A 156 -12.49 3.18 -16.11
N PHE A 157 -12.56 4.24 -15.31
CA PHE A 157 -11.38 5.02 -14.94
C PHE A 157 -10.36 4.18 -14.15
N LEU A 158 -10.84 3.31 -13.25
CA LEU A 158 -9.98 2.42 -12.46
C LEU A 158 -9.30 1.37 -13.36
N VAL A 159 -10.05 0.78 -14.29
CA VAL A 159 -9.52 -0.16 -15.29
C VAL A 159 -8.43 0.52 -16.13
N ASP A 160 -8.71 1.71 -16.65
CA ASP A 160 -7.77 2.47 -17.48
C ASP A 160 -6.50 2.84 -16.72
N LEU A 161 -6.63 3.26 -15.46
CA LEU A 161 -5.48 3.58 -14.61
C LEU A 161 -4.58 2.36 -14.39
N ILE A 162 -5.18 1.22 -14.02
CA ILE A 162 -4.43 -0.02 -13.76
C ILE A 162 -3.76 -0.52 -15.04
N ALA A 163 -4.50 -0.52 -16.16
CA ALA A 163 -3.98 -0.91 -17.46
C ALA A 163 -2.80 -0.01 -17.90
N LYS A 164 -2.91 1.31 -17.67
CA LYS A 164 -1.84 2.27 -17.93
C LYS A 164 -0.60 1.95 -17.10
N ILE A 165 -0.73 1.79 -15.79
CA ILE A 165 0.41 1.53 -14.91
C ILE A 165 1.10 0.21 -15.31
N ARG A 166 0.34 -0.85 -15.61
CA ARG A 166 0.91 -2.14 -16.08
C ARG A 166 1.67 -2.02 -17.39
N ARG A 167 1.17 -1.20 -18.32
CA ARG A 167 1.85 -0.95 -19.59
C ARG A 167 3.15 -0.20 -19.39
N GLU A 168 3.15 0.82 -18.53
CA GLU A 168 4.32 1.66 -18.29
C GLU A 168 5.37 0.99 -17.39
N ILE A 169 4.92 0.16 -16.44
CA ILE A 169 5.73 -0.52 -15.44
C ILE A 169 5.25 -1.99 -15.36
N PRO A 170 5.76 -2.88 -16.23
CA PRO A 170 5.28 -4.27 -16.31
C PRO A 170 5.44 -5.09 -15.04
N ASN A 171 6.39 -4.72 -14.17
CA ASN A 171 6.63 -5.34 -12.88
C ASN A 171 5.95 -4.59 -11.70
N ALA A 172 5.01 -3.70 -11.98
CA ALA A 172 4.26 -3.01 -10.93
C ALA A 172 3.39 -3.99 -10.13
N ILE A 173 3.43 -3.83 -8.81
CA ILE A 173 2.60 -4.59 -7.87
C ILE A 173 1.41 -3.74 -7.50
N PHE A 174 0.21 -4.27 -7.66
CA PHE A 174 -1.04 -3.62 -7.29
C PHE A 174 -1.60 -4.22 -6.02
N ARG A 175 -1.63 -3.38 -4.99
CA ARG A 175 -2.37 -3.66 -3.77
C ARG A 175 -3.63 -2.81 -3.74
N THR A 176 -4.74 -3.41 -3.36
CA THR A 176 -5.97 -2.67 -3.12
C THR A 176 -6.67 -3.12 -1.85
N THR A 177 -7.71 -2.41 -1.49
CA THR A 177 -8.59 -2.73 -0.37
C THR A 177 -10.03 -2.54 -0.83
N MET A 178 -10.88 -3.53 -0.52
CA MET A 178 -12.31 -3.51 -0.78
C MET A 178 -13.10 -3.42 0.53
N ILE A 179 -14.28 -2.81 0.47
CA ILE A 179 -15.26 -2.81 1.53
C ILE A 179 -16.52 -3.48 0.98
N VAL A 180 -16.92 -4.58 1.60
CA VAL A 180 -18.16 -5.29 1.27
C VAL A 180 -19.23 -5.01 2.31
N GLY A 181 -20.49 -5.11 1.90
CA GLY A 181 -21.62 -4.87 2.77
C GLY A 181 -21.91 -3.39 3.02
N PHE A 182 -21.44 -2.52 2.12
CA PHE A 182 -21.78 -1.10 2.17
C PHE A 182 -23.30 -0.93 1.97
N PRO A 183 -23.94 0.12 2.51
CA PRO A 183 -25.39 0.27 2.42
C PRO A 183 -25.86 0.24 0.96
N GLN A 184 -26.93 -0.52 0.71
CA GLN A 184 -27.57 -0.73 -0.59
C GLN A 184 -26.80 -1.61 -1.59
N GLU A 185 -25.69 -2.23 -1.17
CA GLU A 185 -24.98 -3.24 -1.98
C GLU A 185 -25.82 -4.51 -2.13
N THR A 186 -26.06 -4.95 -3.37
CA THR A 186 -26.81 -6.17 -3.69
C THR A 186 -25.88 -7.36 -3.95
N GLU A 187 -26.44 -8.55 -4.09
CA GLU A 187 -25.64 -9.74 -4.46
C GLU A 187 -25.04 -9.61 -5.86
N GLU A 188 -25.75 -8.98 -6.80
CA GLU A 188 -25.24 -8.72 -8.15
C GLU A 188 -24.08 -7.71 -8.14
N ASP A 189 -24.10 -6.71 -7.25
CA ASP A 189 -22.99 -5.78 -7.06
C ASP A 189 -21.72 -6.54 -6.61
N VAL A 190 -21.87 -7.57 -5.75
CA VAL A 190 -20.78 -8.42 -5.28
C VAL A 190 -20.29 -9.39 -6.35
N ASP A 191 -21.19 -10.00 -7.12
CA ASP A 191 -20.84 -10.84 -8.27
C ASP A 191 -20.01 -10.05 -9.30
N SER A 192 -20.46 -8.84 -9.62
CA SER A 192 -19.79 -7.93 -10.55
C SER A 192 -18.41 -7.48 -10.02
N LEU A 193 -18.28 -7.27 -8.71
CA LEU A 193 -16.99 -7.01 -8.05
C LEU A 193 -16.03 -8.20 -8.15
N ILE A 194 -16.51 -9.42 -7.94
CA ILE A 194 -15.69 -10.62 -8.09
C ILE A 194 -15.22 -10.78 -9.54
N GLU A 195 -16.09 -10.50 -10.51
CA GLU A 195 -15.69 -10.53 -11.92
C GLU A 195 -14.66 -9.46 -12.25
N PHE A 196 -14.86 -8.23 -11.75
CA PHE A 196 -13.86 -7.16 -11.86
C PHE A 196 -12.50 -7.58 -11.30
N MET A 197 -12.47 -8.28 -10.15
CA MET A 197 -11.24 -8.79 -9.56
C MET A 197 -10.56 -9.84 -10.46
N LYS A 198 -11.33 -10.76 -11.06
CA LYS A 198 -10.79 -11.78 -11.97
C LYS A 198 -10.24 -11.19 -13.27
N GLU A 199 -10.88 -10.15 -13.80
CA GLU A 199 -10.41 -9.40 -14.98
C GLU A 199 -9.16 -8.60 -14.64
N THR A 200 -9.19 -7.88 -13.52
CA THR A 200 -8.13 -6.95 -13.12
C THR A 200 -6.94 -7.69 -12.53
N LYS A 201 -7.12 -8.85 -11.88
CA LYS A 201 -6.06 -9.68 -11.32
C LYS A 201 -5.09 -8.92 -10.40
N PHE A 202 -5.59 -8.38 -9.29
CA PHE A 202 -4.75 -7.69 -8.31
C PHE A 202 -3.70 -8.65 -7.71
N ASP A 203 -2.47 -8.17 -7.54
CA ASP A 203 -1.39 -8.94 -6.91
C ASP A 203 -1.68 -9.16 -5.42
N ARG A 204 -2.26 -8.15 -4.77
CA ARG A 204 -2.65 -8.15 -3.36
C ARG A 204 -4.00 -7.43 -3.19
N LEU A 205 -4.90 -8.02 -2.40
CA LEU A 205 -6.16 -7.38 -2.03
C LEU A 205 -6.56 -7.82 -0.63
N GLY A 206 -6.84 -6.84 0.22
CA GLY A 206 -7.58 -7.06 1.46
C GLY A 206 -9.04 -6.67 1.28
N ALA A 207 -9.95 -7.33 1.99
CA ALA A 207 -11.33 -6.89 2.11
C ALA A 207 -11.65 -6.58 3.58
N PHE A 208 -12.67 -5.75 3.80
CA PHE A 208 -13.24 -5.51 5.12
C PHE A 208 -14.75 -5.50 5.00
N THR A 209 -15.44 -5.97 6.03
CA THR A 209 -16.88 -5.72 6.16
C THR A 209 -17.10 -4.25 6.52
N TYR A 210 -18.11 -3.63 5.93
CA TYR A 210 -18.46 -2.26 6.25
C TYR A 210 -18.89 -2.14 7.72
N SER A 211 -18.21 -1.27 8.47
CA SER A 211 -18.58 -0.87 9.83
C SER A 211 -19.11 0.56 9.83
N PRO A 212 -20.37 0.81 10.21
CA PRO A 212 -20.90 2.16 10.31
C PRO A 212 -20.28 2.88 11.51
N GLU A 213 -19.50 3.91 11.25
CA GLU A 213 -18.87 4.75 12.28
C GLU A 213 -19.74 5.97 12.59
N GLU A 214 -19.81 6.37 13.85
CA GLU A 214 -20.59 7.52 14.31
C GLU A 214 -20.17 8.81 13.57
N GLY A 215 -21.16 9.58 13.09
CA GLY A 215 -20.93 10.84 12.38
C GLY A 215 -20.52 10.68 10.90
N THR A 216 -20.33 9.46 10.40
CA THR A 216 -20.08 9.22 8.98
C THR A 216 -21.38 9.24 8.17
N LEU A 217 -21.29 9.64 6.90
CA LEU A 217 -22.46 9.73 6.02
C LEU A 217 -23.04 8.35 5.68
N GLY A 218 -22.18 7.34 5.55
CA GLY A 218 -22.59 5.97 5.30
C GLY A 218 -23.42 5.39 6.43
N ALA A 219 -23.17 5.80 7.69
CA ALA A 219 -23.96 5.35 8.83
C ALA A 219 -25.40 5.89 8.80
N THR A 220 -25.65 7.00 8.08
CA THR A 220 -27.00 7.58 7.95
C THR A 220 -27.78 7.07 6.75
N TYR A 221 -27.16 6.24 5.89
CA TYR A 221 -27.85 5.70 4.71
C TYR A 221 -28.85 4.61 5.09
N GLU A 222 -29.97 4.58 4.39
CA GLU A 222 -30.90 3.44 4.41
C GLU A 222 -30.29 2.24 3.68
N GLY A 223 -30.85 1.04 3.91
CA GLY A 223 -30.40 -0.19 3.27
C GLY A 223 -29.09 -0.74 3.85
N GLN A 224 -28.89 -0.58 5.17
CA GLN A 224 -27.79 -1.24 5.88
C GLN A 224 -27.90 -2.77 5.73
N ILE A 225 -26.75 -3.42 5.56
CA ILE A 225 -26.66 -4.88 5.38
C ILE A 225 -26.43 -5.54 6.74
N SER A 226 -27.02 -6.73 6.98
CA SER A 226 -26.81 -7.49 8.22
C SER A 226 -25.39 -8.06 8.28
N GLU A 227 -24.83 -8.20 9.49
CA GLU A 227 -23.47 -8.73 9.67
C GLU A 227 -23.28 -10.11 9.03
N ASP A 228 -24.27 -11.00 9.10
CA ASP A 228 -24.22 -12.32 8.46
C ASP A 228 -24.02 -12.20 6.94
N SER A 229 -24.80 -11.33 6.27
CA SER A 229 -24.66 -11.11 4.84
C SER A 229 -23.33 -10.41 4.51
N LYS A 230 -22.84 -9.49 5.34
CA LYS A 230 -21.51 -8.89 5.14
C LYS A 230 -20.41 -9.96 5.21
N GLN A 231 -20.50 -10.87 6.17
CA GLN A 231 -19.52 -11.94 6.36
C GLN A 231 -19.55 -12.93 5.20
N GLU A 232 -20.74 -13.29 4.70
CA GLU A 232 -20.87 -14.14 3.51
C GLU A 232 -20.20 -13.51 2.30
N ARG A 233 -20.46 -12.21 2.04
CA ARG A 233 -19.84 -11.46 0.94
C ARG A 233 -18.33 -11.35 1.09
N TYR A 234 -17.85 -11.09 2.31
CA TYR A 234 -16.42 -11.06 2.62
C TYR A 234 -15.76 -12.40 2.28
N ASN A 235 -16.35 -13.52 2.70
CA ASN A 235 -15.80 -14.84 2.43
C ASN A 235 -15.72 -15.11 0.92
N ARG A 236 -16.75 -14.75 0.15
CA ARG A 236 -16.79 -14.90 -1.31
C ARG A 236 -15.72 -14.06 -2.02
N VAL A 237 -15.56 -12.80 -1.60
CA VAL A 237 -14.53 -11.90 -2.16
C VAL A 237 -13.13 -12.39 -1.82
N MET A 238 -12.88 -12.80 -0.58
CA MET A 238 -11.58 -13.31 -0.16
C MET A 238 -11.24 -14.66 -0.81
N GLU A 239 -12.23 -15.54 -1.02
CA GLU A 239 -12.05 -16.78 -1.78
C GLU A 239 -11.65 -16.49 -3.23
N ALA A 240 -12.32 -15.55 -3.90
CA ALA A 240 -11.93 -15.16 -5.25
C ALA A 240 -10.49 -14.62 -5.28
N GLN A 241 -10.12 -13.76 -4.32
CA GLN A 241 -8.76 -13.22 -4.23
C GLN A 241 -7.71 -14.30 -3.93
N PHE A 242 -8.03 -15.33 -3.13
CA PHE A 242 -7.12 -16.43 -2.85
C PHE A 242 -6.63 -17.08 -4.15
N TYR A 243 -7.55 -17.45 -5.04
CA TYR A 243 -7.19 -18.06 -6.33
C TYR A 243 -6.46 -17.10 -7.27
N ILE A 244 -6.85 -15.82 -7.29
CA ILE A 244 -6.16 -14.79 -8.09
C ILE A 244 -4.72 -14.61 -7.61
N SER A 245 -4.50 -14.51 -6.30
CA SER A 245 -3.18 -14.32 -5.70
C SER A 245 -2.28 -15.53 -5.96
N LEU A 246 -2.83 -16.75 -5.85
CA LEU A 246 -2.12 -17.97 -6.21
C LEU A 246 -1.68 -17.97 -7.69
N GLU A 247 -2.57 -17.56 -8.60
CA GLU A 247 -2.23 -17.44 -10.02
C GLU A 247 -1.10 -16.42 -10.25
N GLN A 248 -1.13 -15.26 -9.60
CA GLN A 248 -0.07 -14.25 -9.73
C GLN A 248 1.25 -14.73 -9.13
N ASN A 249 1.23 -15.28 -7.91
CA ASN A 249 2.43 -15.73 -7.23
C ASN A 249 3.11 -16.88 -7.99
N ARG A 250 2.34 -17.80 -8.59
CA ARG A 250 2.90 -18.88 -9.43
C ARG A 250 3.67 -18.36 -10.65
N LYS A 251 3.33 -17.18 -11.19
CA LYS A 251 4.11 -16.56 -12.29
C LYS A 251 5.49 -16.11 -11.85
N GLN A 252 5.71 -15.97 -10.54
CA GLN A 252 7.02 -15.61 -9.97
C GLN A 252 7.97 -16.81 -9.87
N ILE A 253 7.48 -18.05 -10.01
CA ILE A 253 8.35 -19.25 -9.95
C ILE A 253 9.40 -19.17 -11.06
N GLY A 254 10.67 -19.34 -10.68
CA GLY A 254 11.83 -19.21 -11.55
C GLY A 254 12.39 -17.79 -11.67
N SER A 255 11.69 -16.77 -11.16
CA SER A 255 12.22 -15.41 -11.07
C SER A 255 13.29 -15.28 -9.99
N VAL A 256 14.10 -14.24 -10.09
CA VAL A 256 15.08 -13.85 -9.07
C VAL A 256 14.68 -12.49 -8.51
N LEU A 257 14.50 -12.42 -7.20
CA LEU A 257 14.13 -11.21 -6.48
C LEU A 257 15.22 -10.80 -5.50
N ASP A 258 15.40 -9.48 -5.34
CA ASP A 258 16.11 -8.95 -4.18
C ASP A 258 15.17 -9.02 -2.97
N VAL A 259 15.59 -9.73 -1.92
CA VAL A 259 14.82 -10.01 -0.71
C VAL A 259 15.57 -9.47 0.49
N MET A 260 14.92 -8.57 1.24
CA MET A 260 15.40 -8.12 2.55
C MET A 260 14.97 -9.14 3.61
N ILE A 261 15.93 -9.67 4.35
CA ILE A 261 15.68 -10.60 5.46
C ILE A 261 15.11 -9.84 6.66
N GLU A 262 14.12 -10.43 7.31
CA GLU A 262 13.44 -9.85 8.48
C GLU A 262 13.63 -10.69 9.73
N ASP A 263 13.52 -12.01 9.60
CA ASP A 263 13.65 -12.93 10.73
C ASP A 263 14.12 -14.33 10.30
N TYR A 264 14.38 -15.18 11.27
CA TYR A 264 14.63 -16.60 11.10
C TYR A 264 13.60 -17.42 11.87
N ASP A 265 12.89 -18.29 11.17
CA ASP A 265 11.91 -19.20 11.76
C ASP A 265 12.59 -20.52 12.16
N GLU A 266 12.74 -20.73 13.47
CA GLU A 266 13.34 -21.93 14.04
C GLU A 266 12.51 -23.21 13.82
N GLU A 267 11.20 -23.10 13.56
CA GLU A 267 10.35 -24.27 13.32
C GLU A 267 10.50 -24.79 11.88
N SER A 268 10.52 -23.88 10.89
CA SER A 268 10.71 -24.24 9.48
C SER A 268 12.18 -24.32 9.06
N PHE A 269 13.11 -23.85 9.89
CA PHE A 269 14.53 -23.68 9.59
C PHE A 269 14.78 -22.79 8.36
N MET A 270 13.92 -21.80 8.13
CA MET A 270 13.98 -20.88 7.00
C MET A 270 14.04 -19.43 7.46
N TYR A 271 14.68 -18.58 6.66
CA TYR A 271 14.56 -17.14 6.86
C TYR A 271 13.23 -16.65 6.30
N THR A 272 12.68 -15.59 6.91
CA THR A 272 11.57 -14.82 6.34
C THR A 272 12.10 -13.49 5.82
N GLY A 273 11.56 -13.04 4.69
CA GLY A 273 11.95 -11.78 4.09
C GLY A 273 10.91 -11.23 3.14
N ARG A 274 11.17 -10.03 2.63
CA ARG A 274 10.28 -9.32 1.70
C ARG A 274 11.04 -8.76 0.53
N SER A 275 10.45 -8.88 -0.66
CA SER A 275 10.88 -8.14 -1.85
C SER A 275 10.12 -6.82 -1.95
N TYR A 276 10.40 -6.04 -3.00
CA TYR A 276 9.65 -4.81 -3.28
C TYR A 276 8.13 -5.04 -3.41
N GLY A 277 7.69 -6.28 -3.70
CA GLY A 277 6.29 -6.62 -3.85
C GLY A 277 5.53 -6.95 -2.56
N PHE A 278 6.19 -6.89 -1.40
CA PHE A 278 5.59 -7.23 -0.10
C PHE A 278 5.72 -6.06 0.86
N SER A 279 4.60 -5.47 1.27
CA SER A 279 4.56 -4.45 2.31
C SER A 279 4.79 -5.05 3.70
N PRO A 280 5.38 -4.28 4.64
CA PRO A 280 5.58 -4.70 6.04
C PRO A 280 4.27 -4.96 6.82
N ASP A 281 4.44 -5.44 8.05
CA ASP A 281 3.39 -5.75 9.05
C ASP A 281 2.43 -6.88 8.62
N ASP A 282 2.96 -7.90 7.95
CA ASP A 282 2.26 -9.12 7.52
C ASP A 282 1.05 -8.90 6.61
N ILE A 283 0.88 -7.70 6.05
CA ILE A 283 -0.30 -7.36 5.25
C ILE A 283 -0.31 -8.03 3.86
N ASP A 284 0.86 -8.42 3.35
CA ASP A 284 1.05 -9.04 2.03
C ASP A 284 1.69 -10.44 2.09
N GLY A 285 1.89 -10.98 3.29
CA GLY A 285 2.63 -12.21 3.55
C GLY A 285 4.15 -12.05 3.50
N ALA A 286 4.87 -13.15 3.28
CA ALA A 286 6.32 -13.22 3.35
C ALA A 286 6.93 -14.13 2.27
N ILE A 287 8.23 -14.01 2.07
CA ILE A 287 9.06 -14.92 1.28
C ILE A 287 9.87 -15.77 2.25
N TYR A 288 9.69 -17.09 2.19
CA TYR A 288 10.52 -18.04 2.93
C TYR A 288 11.77 -18.36 2.11
N VAL A 289 12.93 -18.24 2.74
CA VAL A 289 14.22 -18.32 2.08
C VAL A 289 15.09 -19.38 2.73
N ALA A 290 15.47 -20.38 1.93
CA ALA A 290 16.55 -21.29 2.28
C ALA A 290 17.89 -20.63 1.93
N ALA A 291 18.76 -20.49 2.92
CA ALA A 291 20.10 -19.93 2.75
C ALA A 291 21.16 -20.88 3.33
N LYS A 292 22.35 -20.87 2.74
CA LYS A 292 23.48 -21.72 3.18
C LYS A 292 24.35 -21.03 4.24
N GLU A 293 24.31 -19.70 4.27
CA GLU A 293 25.03 -18.89 5.22
C GLU A 293 24.09 -18.30 6.28
N GLU A 294 24.69 -17.82 7.36
CA GLU A 294 23.97 -17.08 8.40
C GLU A 294 23.66 -15.66 7.90
N LEU A 295 22.38 -15.32 7.84
CA LEU A 295 21.90 -14.00 7.42
C LEU A 295 21.38 -13.22 8.61
N LYS A 296 21.45 -11.89 8.52
CA LYS A 296 20.94 -10.98 9.56
C LYS A 296 19.74 -10.20 9.06
N PRO A 297 18.79 -9.84 9.95
CA PRO A 297 17.74 -8.90 9.61
C PRO A 297 18.29 -7.60 9.02
N GLY A 298 17.77 -7.21 7.86
CA GLY A 298 18.23 -6.09 7.06
C GLY A 298 19.17 -6.44 5.92
N ASP A 299 19.74 -7.66 5.88
CA ASP A 299 20.52 -8.13 4.73
C ASP A 299 19.61 -8.25 3.50
N VAL A 300 20.13 -7.83 2.34
CA VAL A 300 19.41 -7.92 1.06
C VAL A 300 20.15 -8.91 0.17
N ILE A 301 19.49 -10.03 -0.13
CA ILE A 301 20.06 -11.12 -0.91
C ILE A 301 19.25 -11.42 -2.16
N LYS A 302 19.87 -12.06 -3.15
CA LYS A 302 19.17 -12.58 -4.32
C LYS A 302 18.58 -13.94 -4.01
N VAL A 303 17.28 -14.07 -4.25
CA VAL A 303 16.51 -15.29 -4.02
C VAL A 303 15.85 -15.73 -5.30
N LYS A 304 16.10 -16.97 -5.71
CA LYS A 304 15.37 -17.62 -6.80
C LYS A 304 14.10 -18.24 -6.23
N ILE A 305 12.95 -17.85 -6.76
CA ILE A 305 11.66 -18.38 -6.33
C ILE A 305 11.46 -19.78 -6.90
N LEU A 306 11.15 -20.74 -6.03
CA LEU A 306 10.99 -22.15 -6.37
C LEU A 306 9.55 -22.63 -6.27
N ASP A 307 8.78 -22.05 -5.33
CA ASP A 307 7.39 -22.40 -5.11
C ASP A 307 6.58 -21.17 -4.66
N ALA A 308 5.27 -21.27 -4.76
CA ALA A 308 4.32 -20.20 -4.49
C ALA A 308 2.99 -20.74 -3.95
N ASP A 309 2.56 -20.18 -2.84
CA ASP A 309 1.17 -20.26 -2.35
C ASP A 309 0.48 -18.90 -2.56
N SER A 310 -0.77 -18.77 -2.10
CA SER A 310 -1.62 -17.61 -2.33
C SER A 310 -1.08 -16.33 -1.69
N TYR A 311 -0.40 -16.44 -0.55
CA TYR A 311 0.12 -15.28 0.18
C TYR A 311 1.64 -15.33 0.40
N THR A 312 2.28 -16.44 0.08
CA THR A 312 3.71 -16.64 0.38
C THR A 312 4.44 -17.14 -0.85
N LEU A 313 5.74 -16.84 -0.90
CA LEU A 313 6.66 -17.43 -1.85
C LEU A 313 7.71 -18.21 -1.10
N THR A 314 8.26 -19.24 -1.73
CA THR A 314 9.37 -20.01 -1.19
C THR A 314 10.50 -20.03 -2.20
N GLY A 315 11.72 -19.74 -1.76
CA GLY A 315 12.88 -19.67 -2.63
C GLY A 315 14.18 -20.03 -1.94
N GLU A 316 15.25 -20.05 -2.72
CA GLU A 316 16.61 -20.29 -2.24
C GLU A 316 17.53 -19.12 -2.59
N GLN A 317 18.46 -18.82 -1.69
CA GLN A 317 19.53 -17.89 -1.95
C GLN A 317 20.37 -18.37 -3.15
N ILE A 318 20.72 -17.43 -4.03
CA ILE A 318 21.69 -17.66 -5.10
C ILE A 318 22.92 -16.78 -4.92
N GLU A 319 24.10 -17.33 -5.21
CA GLU A 319 25.35 -16.58 -5.21
C GLU A 319 25.41 -15.67 -6.45
N GLU A 320 25.85 -14.42 -6.27
CA GLU A 320 26.23 -13.57 -7.40
C GLU A 320 27.56 -14.08 -7.98
N ASN A 321 27.53 -14.62 -9.20
CA ASN A 321 28.74 -15.02 -9.94
C ASN A 321 29.59 -13.81 -10.36
#